data_AF-T2JNA4-F1
#
_entry.id   AF-T2JNA4-F1
#
_cell.length_a   1.000
_cell.length_b   1.000
_cell.length_c   1.000
_cell.angle_alpha   90.00
_cell.angle_beta   90.00
_cell.angle_gamma   90.00
#
_symmetry.space_group_name_H-M   'P 1'
#
loop_
_entity.id
_entity.type
_entity.pdbx_description
1 polymer ?
#
loop_
_entity_poly.entity_id
_entity_poly.type
_entity_poly.pdbx_seq_one_letter_code
_entity_poly.pdbx_strand_id
1 'polypeptide(L)'
;MRIYLVSPDKVGKYPGILFYSDIYQLGSPITRLADHLAGYGFVVAAPEIYHRQLPIGTVIEPTDIGKIQGNEAARKTDYIRV
;
A
#
# COMPACT_ATOMS: atom_id res chain seq x y z
N MET A 1 11.33 0.78 4.66
CA MET A 1 10.05 1.29 4.14
C MET A 1 10.20 1.52 2.64
N ARG A 2 9.50 0.74 1.79
CA ARG A 2 9.38 1.04 0.37
C ARG A 2 8.03 1.67 0.06
N ILE A 3 7.99 2.40 -1.05
CA ILE A 3 6.80 3.05 -1.60
C ILE A 3 6.65 2.56 -3.03
N TYR A 4 5.49 2.00 -3.35
CA TYR A 4 5.08 1.79 -4.72
C TYR A 4 4.58 3.14 -5.26
N LEU A 5 5.36 3.73 -6.16
CA LEU A 5 5.08 5.02 -6.76
C LEU A 5 4.67 4.82 -8.21
N VAL A 6 3.49 5.33 -8.57
CA VAL A 6 2.99 5.29 -9.94
C VAL A 6 2.46 6.66 -10.34
N SER A 7 2.65 7.00 -11.61
CA SER A 7 2.31 8.30 -12.18
C SER A 7 1.84 8.15 -13.61
N PRO A 8 1.12 9.15 -14.16
CA PRO A 8 0.80 9.16 -15.58
C PRO A 8 2.07 9.12 -16.45
N ASP A 9 2.00 8.48 -17.61
CA ASP A 9 3.15 8.33 -18.53
C ASP A 9 3.62 9.66 -19.13
N LYS A 10 2.75 10.67 -19.17
CA LYS A 10 3.08 12.00 -19.73
C LYS A 10 3.70 12.88 -18.66
N VAL A 11 4.75 13.61 -19.04
CA VAL A 11 5.36 14.62 -18.18
C VAL A 11 4.34 15.71 -17.87
N GLY A 12 4.15 16.02 -16.59
CA GLY A 12 3.18 17.01 -16.13
C GLY A 12 3.15 17.16 -14.62
N LYS A 13 2.32 18.10 -14.15
CA LYS A 13 1.97 18.26 -12.72
C LYS A 13 0.60 17.64 -12.49
N TYR A 14 0.51 16.74 -11.53
CA TYR A 14 -0.70 16.00 -11.21
C TYR A 14 -0.97 16.06 -9.70
N PRO A 15 -2.25 16.03 -9.28
CA PRO A 15 -2.59 15.87 -7.87
C PRO A 15 -2.03 14.55 -7.30
N GLY A 16 -1.55 14.60 -6.05
CA GLY A 16 -0.99 13.46 -5.35
C GLY A 16 -2.00 12.71 -4.48
N ILE A 17 -1.91 11.39 -4.43
CA ILE A 17 -2.65 10.52 -3.52
C ILE A 17 -1.66 9.73 -2.66
N LEU A 18 -1.82 9.80 -1.34
CA LEU A 18 -1.19 8.86 -0.42
C LEU A 18 -2.15 7.68 -0.19
N PHE A 19 -1.80 6.51 -0.71
CA PHE A 19 -2.69 5.37 -0.85
C PHE A 19 -2.35 4.28 0.17
N TYR A 20 -3.04 4.26 1.30
CA TYR A 20 -2.89 3.20 2.30
C TYR A 20 -3.63 1.94 1.85
N SER A 21 -2.92 0.81 1.85
CA SER A 21 -3.47 -0.50 1.50
C SER A 21 -4.38 -1.06 2.60
N ASP A 22 -5.02 -2.18 2.32
CA ASP A 22 -5.69 -2.99 3.34
C ASP A 22 -4.70 -3.86 4.13
N ILE A 23 -5.23 -4.79 4.94
CA ILE A 23 -4.48 -5.71 5.79
C ILE A 23 -3.56 -6.67 5.01
N TYR A 24 -3.65 -6.72 3.68
CA TYR A 24 -2.86 -7.61 2.83
C TYR A 24 -1.58 -6.96 2.25
N GLN A 25 -1.29 -5.71 2.64
CA GLN A 25 -0.23 -4.87 2.07
C GLN A 25 -0.41 -4.58 0.56
N LEU A 26 0.70 -4.40 -0.16
CA LEU A 26 0.74 -4.06 -1.58
C LEU A 26 0.61 -5.31 -2.46
N GLY A 27 -0.45 -6.08 -2.22
CA GLY A 27 -0.82 -7.20 -3.07
C GLY A 27 -1.30 -6.76 -4.45
N SER A 28 -1.41 -7.72 -5.37
CA SER A 28 -1.74 -7.47 -6.78
C SER A 28 -3.03 -6.64 -7.00
N PRO A 29 -4.13 -6.83 -6.24
CA PRO A 29 -5.31 -5.97 -6.36
C PRO A 29 -5.04 -4.50 -5.97
N ILE A 30 -4.22 -4.27 -4.95
CA ILE A 30 -3.90 -2.94 -4.40
C ILE A 30 -3.00 -2.17 -5.37
N THR A 31 -1.97 -2.81 -5.94
CA THR A 31 -1.09 -2.16 -6.91
C THR A 31 -1.83 -1.83 -8.21
N ARG A 32 -2.69 -2.74 -8.70
CA ARG A 32 -3.55 -2.46 -9.86
C ARG A 32 -4.46 -1.26 -9.63
N LEU A 33 -5.05 -1.12 -8.45
CA LEU A 33 -5.88 0.04 -8.12
C LEU A 33 -5.06 1.34 -8.11
N ALA A 34 -3.83 1.32 -7.58
CA ALA A 34 -2.92 2.45 -7.69
C ALA A 34 -2.58 2.80 -9.16
N ASP A 35 -2.35 1.79 -10.02
CA ASP A 35 -2.12 1.98 -11.45
C ASP A 35 -3.33 2.61 -12.15
N HIS A 36 -4.54 2.16 -11.82
CA HIS A 36 -5.78 2.73 -12.36
C HIS A 36 -5.95 4.20 -11.97
N LEU A 37 -5.65 4.55 -10.70
CA LEU A 37 -5.67 5.94 -10.26
C LEU A 37 -4.63 6.79 -11.01
N ALA A 38 -3.44 6.25 -11.28
CA ALA A 38 -2.48 6.93 -12.15
C ALA A 38 -3.02 7.14 -13.57
N GLY A 39 -3.73 6.15 -14.13
CA GLY A 39 -4.45 6.27 -15.40
C GLY A 39 -5.51 7.37 -15.43
N TYR A 40 -6.07 7.75 -14.27
CA TYR A 40 -7.00 8.89 -14.14
C TYR A 40 -6.32 10.25 -13.92
N GLY A 41 -4.98 10.31 -13.92
CA GLY A 41 -4.23 11.57 -13.82
C GLY A 41 -3.77 11.93 -12.40
N PHE A 42 -3.47 10.93 -11.56
CA PHE A 42 -2.93 11.13 -10.21
C PHE A 42 -1.51 10.58 -10.08
N VAL A 43 -0.67 11.22 -9.26
CA VAL A 43 0.56 10.59 -8.76
C VAL A 43 0.21 9.86 -7.47
N VAL A 44 0.41 8.54 -7.43
CA VAL A 44 -0.03 7.70 -6.31
C VAL A 44 1.19 7.12 -5.61
N ALA A 45 1.33 7.42 -4.32
CA ALA A 45 2.34 6.85 -3.45
C ALA A 45 1.67 5.86 -2.50
N ALA A 46 1.96 4.57 -2.64
CA ALA A 46 1.42 3.51 -1.79
C ALA A 46 2.55 2.90 -0.93
N PRO A 47 2.65 3.27 0.37
CA PRO A 47 3.70 2.76 1.25
C PRO A 47 3.39 1.33 1.73
N GLU A 48 4.46 0.58 2.06
CA GLU A 48 4.32 -0.65 2.86
C GLU A 48 3.88 -0.30 4.29
N ILE A 49 2.62 -0.59 4.63
CA ILE A 49 2.01 -0.14 5.89
C ILE A 49 2.60 -0.81 7.13
N TYR A 50 3.13 -2.04 7.02
CA TYR A 50 3.80 -2.75 8.11
C TYR A 50 5.33 -2.71 8.02
N HIS A 51 5.92 -1.68 7.40
CA HIS A 51 7.37 -1.56 7.20
C HIS A 51 8.25 -1.59 8.47
N ARG A 52 7.65 -1.45 9.67
CA ARG A 52 8.34 -1.58 10.97
C ARG A 52 8.32 -2.99 11.53
N GLN A 53 7.42 -3.84 11.03
CA GLN A 53 7.14 -5.16 11.57
C GLN A 53 7.50 -6.28 10.61
N LEU A 54 7.31 -6.04 9.31
CA LEU A 54 7.50 -7.04 8.26
C LEU A 54 8.72 -6.68 7.39
N PRO A 55 9.42 -7.69 6.87
CA PRO A 55 10.46 -7.47 5.87
C PRO A 55 9.96 -6.68 4.67
N ILE A 56 10.88 -5.93 4.08
CA ILE A 56 10.67 -5.20 2.85
C ILE A 56 10.14 -6.15 1.76
N GLY A 57 9.01 -5.80 1.14
CA GLY A 57 8.37 -6.60 0.08
C GLY A 57 7.54 -7.78 0.49
N THR A 58 7.18 -7.85 1.76
CA THR A 58 6.15 -8.77 2.20
C THR A 58 4.83 -8.45 1.50
N VAL A 59 4.20 -9.45 0.92
CA VAL A 59 2.79 -9.42 0.50
C VAL A 59 2.08 -10.50 1.30
N ILE A 60 0.91 -10.19 1.84
CA ILE A 60 0.12 -11.17 2.61
C ILE A 60 -0.97 -11.68 1.69
N GLU A 61 -0.98 -12.98 1.41
CA GLU A 61 -1.97 -13.58 0.52
C GLU A 61 -3.37 -13.61 1.18
N PRO A 62 -4.47 -13.43 0.41
CA PRO A 62 -5.84 -13.41 0.93
C PRO A 62 -6.37 -14.82 1.25
N THR A 63 -5.63 -15.56 2.07
CA THR A 63 -6.00 -16.87 2.61
C THR A 63 -6.46 -16.73 4.08
N ASP A 64 -7.00 -17.79 4.67
CA ASP A 64 -7.36 -17.77 6.09
C ASP A 64 -6.15 -17.45 6.99
N ILE A 65 -4.98 -18.01 6.67
CA ILE A 65 -3.72 -17.73 7.38
C ILE A 65 -3.31 -16.27 7.16
N GLY A 66 -3.37 -15.78 5.92
CA GLY A 66 -3.00 -14.40 5.63
C GLY A 66 -3.93 -13.39 6.28
N LYS A 67 -5.23 -13.69 6.38
CA LYS A 67 -6.19 -12.87 7.15
C LYS A 67 -5.79 -12.78 8.62
N ILE A 68 -5.36 -13.88 9.24
CA ILE A 68 -4.87 -13.86 10.62
C ILE A 68 -3.60 -13.01 10.71
N GLN A 69 -2.62 -13.22 9.82
CA GLN A 69 -1.36 -12.48 9.80
C GLN A 69 -1.57 -10.96 9.63
N GLY A 70 -2.39 -10.55 8.67
CA GLY A 70 -2.68 -9.14 8.40
C GLY A 70 -3.38 -8.46 9.57
N ASN A 71 -4.37 -9.14 10.18
CA ASN A 71 -5.05 -8.60 11.37
C ASN A 71 -4.12 -8.51 12.59
N GLU A 72 -3.20 -9.45 12.77
CA GLU A 72 -2.18 -9.39 13.82
C GLU A 72 -1.20 -8.22 13.60
N ALA A 73 -0.74 -8.01 12.37
CA ALA A 73 0.11 -6.88 12.03
C ALA A 73 -0.61 -5.53 12.24
N ALA A 74 -1.89 -5.45 11.84
CA ALA A 74 -2.74 -4.29 12.10
C ALA A 74 -2.86 -3.98 13.60
N ARG A 75 -3.11 -5.00 14.44
CA ARG A 75 -3.20 -4.83 15.91
C ARG A 75 -1.91 -4.32 16.55
N LYS A 76 -0.75 -4.75 16.03
CA LYS A 76 0.57 -4.37 16.53
C LYS A 76 1.04 -3.02 15.98
N THR A 77 0.29 -2.43 15.04
CA THR A 77 0.65 -1.14 14.45
C THR A 77 0.23 -0.05 15.42
N ASP A 78 1.19 0.41 16.23
CA ASP A 78 0.99 1.56 17.11
C ASP A 78 0.75 2.82 16.27
N TYR A 79 -0.41 3.44 16.49
CA TYR A 79 -0.62 4.83 16.11
C TYR A 79 -0.13 5.70 17.26
N ILE A 80 0.55 6.81 16.93
CA ILE A 80 0.87 7.84 17.91
C ILE A 80 -0.46 8.32 18.50
N ARG A 81 -0.71 7.98 19.77
CA ARG A 81 -1.76 8.63 20.56
C ARG A 81 -1.21 9.99 20.95
N VAL A 82 -1.59 11.02 20.20
CA VAL A 82 -1.38 12.42 20.57
C VAL A 82 -2.43 12.82 21.61
#